data_AF-A0A1H8N4K4-F1
#
_entry.id   AF-A0A1H8N4K4-F1
#
_cell.length_a   1.000
_cell.length_b   1.000
_cell.length_c   1.000
_cell.angle_alpha   90.00
_cell.angle_beta   90.00
_cell.angle_gamma   90.00
#
_symmetry.space_group_name_H-M   'P 1'
#
loop_
_entity.id
_entity.type
_entity.pdbx_description
1 polymer ?
#
loop_
_entity_poly.entity_id
_entity_poly.type
_entity_poly.pdbx_seq_one_letter_code
_entity_poly.pdbx_strand_id
1 'polypeptide(L)'
;MALPRPLARLFTPHRAFDGDSTPLSVAVGIVLLVAAASAVSLSMAATPIAAAVDGTVTVDNPSRPSEFVCEPSTDDAIEWNDETPESCTQPKQLERPLAGYAQSAVSGLAVPAFVSVVSAWLLSTAWLFAFGGDRENGSLATLAGDTSWALVPLLVPAAVRPLLLGRTAERHQYGGTIESVEATARSAAAGAPLDPLFVVSAVALLWSGGILAVILQRRRDATRTEAAVVAAVPVVAVLVASYVQNPSPEPELTAVGSLFLLFGLLYALFPVQLIRFNARFELIGFRGDVEPEDWYVALHRFGGLLAACVGFLITAAPTLLV
;
A
#
# COMPACT_ATOMS: atom_id res chain seq x y z
N MET A 1 23.77 29.49 -7.38
CA MET A 1 23.74 28.95 -6.00
C MET A 1 23.60 27.44 -6.08
N ALA A 2 24.36 26.69 -5.28
CA ALA A 2 24.15 25.24 -5.18
C ALA A 2 22.84 24.96 -4.44
N LEU A 3 22.02 24.05 -4.96
CA LEU A 3 20.83 23.57 -4.25
C LEU A 3 21.27 22.87 -2.94
N PRO A 4 20.53 23.04 -1.82
CA PRO A 4 20.69 22.21 -0.65
C PRO A 4 20.67 20.72 -1.05
N ARG A 5 21.58 19.92 -0.47
CA ARG A 5 21.71 18.48 -0.76
C ARG A 5 20.39 17.70 -0.86
N PRO A 6 19.39 17.86 0.02
CA PRO A 6 18.11 17.15 -0.11
C PRO A 6 17.35 17.53 -1.39
N LEU A 7 17.32 18.82 -1.76
CA LEU A 7 16.70 19.27 -3.02
C LEU A 7 17.52 18.80 -4.22
N ALA A 8 18.84 18.75 -4.10
CA ALA A 8 19.70 18.21 -5.15
C ALA A 8 19.42 16.72 -5.45
N ARG A 9 19.07 15.91 -4.44
CA ARG A 9 18.67 14.49 -4.64
C ARG A 9 17.36 14.34 -5.41
N LEU A 10 16.49 15.34 -5.35
CA LEU A 10 15.19 15.33 -6.04
C LEU A 10 15.27 15.88 -7.46
N PHE A 11 15.93 17.02 -7.63
CA PHE A 11 15.92 17.78 -8.89
C PHE A 11 17.19 17.60 -9.74
N THR A 12 18.30 17.22 -9.12
CA THR A 12 19.57 16.97 -9.81
C THR A 12 20.22 15.69 -9.28
N PRO A 13 19.51 14.54 -9.29
CA PRO A 13 19.96 13.32 -8.63
C PRO A 13 21.34 12.87 -9.11
N HIS A 14 21.69 13.14 -10.36
CA HIS A 14 23.00 12.81 -10.92
C HIS A 14 24.19 13.45 -10.19
N ARG A 15 24.02 14.53 -9.42
CA ARG A 15 25.11 15.18 -8.67
C ARG A 15 25.09 14.83 -7.18
N ALA A 16 24.00 14.25 -6.68
CA ALA A 16 23.72 14.19 -5.25
C ALA A 16 23.97 12.81 -4.62
N PHE A 17 24.19 11.78 -5.45
CA PHE A 17 24.52 10.42 -5.01
C PHE A 17 26.02 10.08 -5.13
N ASP A 18 26.86 11.06 -5.47
CA ASP A 18 28.31 10.90 -5.46
C ASP A 18 28.84 11.13 -4.02
N GLY A 19 29.26 10.06 -3.32
CA GLY A 19 30.06 10.14 -2.07
C GLY A 19 29.33 9.84 -0.76
N ASP A 20 28.17 10.45 -0.47
CA ASP A 20 27.48 10.31 0.83
C ASP A 20 26.18 9.48 0.71
N SER A 21 26.17 8.27 1.29
CA SER A 21 24.94 7.46 1.42
C SER A 21 23.99 8.02 2.46
N THR A 22 22.70 7.85 2.24
CA THR A 22 21.69 8.17 3.27
C THR A 22 21.73 7.14 4.39
N PRO A 23 21.88 7.53 5.66
CA PRO A 23 21.85 6.58 6.77
C PRO A 23 20.44 5.99 6.91
N LEU A 24 20.36 4.72 7.32
CA LEU A 24 19.10 3.97 7.38
C LEU A 24 18.05 4.65 8.28
N SER A 25 18.46 5.27 9.38
CA SER A 25 17.56 6.01 10.28
C SER A 25 16.85 7.17 9.59
N VAL A 26 17.58 7.93 8.76
CA VAL A 26 17.00 9.02 7.95
C VAL A 26 16.08 8.47 6.89
N ALA A 27 16.45 7.36 6.25
CA ALA A 27 15.59 6.70 5.25
C ALA A 27 14.27 6.20 5.85
N VAL A 28 14.31 5.55 7.02
CA VAL A 28 13.10 5.17 7.76
C VAL A 28 12.26 6.41 8.08
N GLY A 29 12.88 7.50 8.52
CA GLY A 29 12.18 8.77 8.76
C GLY A 29 11.47 9.32 7.50
N ILE A 30 12.13 9.28 6.34
CA ILE A 30 11.55 9.69 5.05
C ILE A 30 10.36 8.79 4.69
N VAL A 31 10.54 7.47 4.77
CA VAL A 31 9.50 6.49 4.43
C VAL A 31 8.27 6.68 5.32
N LEU A 32 8.46 6.79 6.64
CA LEU A 32 7.38 6.99 7.60
C LEU A 32 6.66 8.32 7.37
N LEU A 33 7.40 9.39 7.02
CA LEU A 33 6.81 10.68 6.71
C LEU A 33 5.93 10.61 5.45
N VAL A 34 6.41 9.99 4.38
CA VAL A 34 5.64 9.81 3.14
C VAL A 34 4.43 8.92 3.37
N ALA A 35 4.59 7.84 4.14
CA ALA A 35 3.51 6.93 4.49
C ALA A 35 2.42 7.62 5.32
N ALA A 36 2.81 8.36 6.36
CA ALA A 36 1.89 9.13 7.19
C ALA A 36 1.18 10.23 6.40
N ALA A 37 1.91 10.97 5.56
CA ALA A 37 1.32 12.01 4.71
C ALA A 37 0.28 11.43 3.75
N SER A 38 0.55 10.26 3.17
CA SER A 38 -0.37 9.57 2.27
C SER A 38 -1.63 9.07 2.98
N ALA A 39 -1.48 8.53 4.19
CA ALA A 39 -2.60 8.11 5.04
C ALA A 39 -3.47 9.30 5.48
N VAL A 40 -2.86 10.37 5.99
CA VAL A 40 -3.55 11.60 6.40
C VAL A 40 -4.28 12.23 5.22
N SER A 41 -3.66 12.26 4.04
CA SER A 41 -4.26 12.74 2.81
C SER A 41 -5.58 12.04 2.46
N LEU A 42 -5.65 10.71 2.62
CA LEU A 42 -6.88 9.94 2.41
C LEU A 42 -7.94 10.26 3.47
N SER A 43 -7.54 10.36 4.75
CA SER A 43 -8.46 10.76 5.82
C SER A 43 -9.06 12.15 5.57
N MET A 44 -8.26 13.11 5.09
CA MET A 44 -8.73 14.45 4.72
C MET A 44 -9.60 14.44 3.46
N ALA A 45 -9.36 13.53 2.52
CA ALA A 45 -10.16 13.34 1.32
C ALA A 45 -11.57 12.77 1.60
N ALA A 46 -11.76 12.13 2.75
CA ALA A 46 -13.05 11.53 3.10
C ALA A 46 -14.17 12.58 3.25
N THR A 47 -13.85 13.77 3.79
CA THR A 47 -14.84 14.84 4.00
C THR A 47 -15.45 15.39 2.71
N PRO A 48 -14.68 15.84 1.69
CA PRO A 48 -15.28 16.34 0.45
C PRO A 48 -16.02 15.25 -0.32
N ILE A 49 -15.60 13.98 -0.23
CA ILE A 49 -16.32 12.86 -0.83
C ILE A 49 -17.66 12.66 -0.13
N ALA A 50 -17.69 12.63 1.20
CA ALA A 50 -18.92 12.49 1.96
C ALA A 50 -19.90 13.64 1.70
N ALA A 51 -19.38 14.87 1.53
CA ALA A 51 -20.19 16.04 1.21
C ALA A 51 -20.82 15.99 -0.20
N ALA A 52 -20.25 15.22 -1.12
CA ALA A 52 -20.76 15.04 -2.48
C ALA A 52 -21.76 13.87 -2.62
N VAL A 53 -21.97 13.09 -1.55
CA VAL A 53 -22.84 11.92 -1.55
C VAL A 53 -24.18 12.30 -0.92
N ASP A 54 -25.21 12.36 -1.76
CA ASP A 54 -26.58 12.56 -1.33
C ASP A 54 -27.34 11.24 -1.15
N GLY A 55 -28.41 11.28 -0.36
CA GLY A 55 -29.36 10.18 -0.21
C GLY A 55 -29.21 9.36 1.08
N THR A 56 -30.24 8.54 1.31
CA THR A 56 -30.34 7.63 2.45
C THR A 56 -30.61 6.22 1.96
N VAL A 57 -30.19 5.25 2.75
CA VAL A 57 -30.49 3.83 2.56
C VAL A 57 -31.15 3.28 3.81
N THR A 58 -32.17 2.45 3.63
CA THR A 58 -32.83 1.73 4.73
C THR A 58 -31.97 0.55 5.14
N VAL A 59 -31.48 0.57 6.38
CA VAL A 59 -30.67 -0.51 6.98
C VAL A 59 -31.43 -1.09 8.16
N ASP A 60 -31.34 -2.40 8.37
CA ASP A 60 -31.94 -3.02 9.55
C ASP A 60 -31.36 -2.43 10.84
N ASN A 61 -32.22 -2.23 11.82
CA ASN A 61 -31.82 -1.66 13.09
C ASN A 61 -31.05 -2.69 13.94
N PRO A 62 -29.73 -2.53 14.16
CA PRO A 62 -28.95 -3.50 14.95
C PRO A 62 -29.35 -3.53 16.43
N SER A 63 -30.07 -2.51 16.90
CA SER A 63 -30.59 -2.44 18.27
C SER A 63 -31.92 -3.15 18.46
N ARG A 64 -32.57 -3.59 17.36
CA ARG A 64 -33.79 -4.40 17.41
C ARG A 64 -33.43 -5.89 17.27
N PRO A 65 -33.87 -6.77 18.20
CA PRO A 65 -33.73 -8.20 18.05
C PRO A 65 -34.42 -8.72 16.78
N SER A 66 -34.00 -9.90 16.31
CA SER A 66 -34.65 -10.61 15.21
C SER A 66 -36.13 -10.87 15.49
N GLU A 67 -36.91 -11.01 14.42
CA GLU A 67 -38.38 -11.14 14.51
C GLU A 67 -38.81 -12.28 15.43
N PHE A 68 -38.12 -13.43 15.40
CA PHE A 68 -38.42 -14.58 16.26
C PHE A 68 -38.33 -14.30 17.77
N VAL A 69 -37.57 -13.28 18.19
CA VAL A 69 -37.43 -12.88 19.60
C VAL A 69 -38.55 -11.92 20.01
N CYS A 70 -39.05 -11.14 19.06
CA CYS A 70 -40.08 -10.13 19.28
C CYS A 70 -41.50 -10.63 18.95
N GLU A 71 -41.64 -11.81 18.36
CA GLU A 71 -42.92 -12.44 18.07
C GLU A 71 -43.40 -13.18 19.32
N PRO A 72 -44.59 -12.86 19.87
CA PRO A 72 -45.12 -13.60 21.00
C PRO A 72 -45.37 -15.05 20.55
N SER A 73 -44.79 -16.01 21.26
CA SER A 73 -45.01 -17.43 20.99
C SER A 73 -46.50 -17.73 21.15
N THR A 74 -47.18 -18.00 20.04
CA THR A 74 -48.61 -18.33 19.99
C THR A 74 -48.98 -19.68 20.60
N ASP A 75 -48.00 -20.43 21.13
CA ASP A 75 -48.23 -21.67 21.86
C ASP A 75 -48.45 -21.37 23.35
N ASP A 76 -49.73 -21.39 23.73
CA ASP A 76 -50.23 -21.35 25.10
C ASP A 76 -49.42 -22.26 26.05
N ALA A 77 -48.59 -21.72 26.97
CA ALA A 77 -48.28 -22.39 28.25
C ALA A 77 -47.32 -21.66 29.21
N ILE A 78 -46.63 -20.58 28.84
CA ILE A 78 -45.57 -20.03 29.71
C ILE A 78 -45.78 -18.53 29.91
N GLU A 79 -46.59 -18.19 30.92
CA GLU A 79 -46.82 -16.87 31.51
C GLU A 79 -45.54 -16.34 32.19
N TRP A 80 -44.47 -16.15 31.41
CA TRP A 80 -43.22 -15.53 31.88
C TRP A 80 -43.04 -14.21 31.14
N ASN A 81 -43.42 -13.13 31.82
CA ASN A 81 -43.19 -11.72 31.48
C ASN A 81 -43.92 -11.19 30.23
N ASP A 82 -45.08 -10.59 30.47
CA ASP A 82 -45.90 -9.79 29.53
C ASP A 82 -45.24 -8.45 29.13
N GLU A 83 -44.00 -8.20 29.55
CA GLU A 83 -43.23 -7.01 29.16
C GLU A 83 -42.42 -7.32 27.89
N THR A 84 -42.98 -6.98 26.73
CA THR A 84 -42.19 -6.93 25.50
C THR A 84 -40.95 -6.07 25.74
N PRO A 85 -39.72 -6.59 25.54
CA PRO A 85 -38.51 -5.82 25.75
C PRO A 85 -38.58 -4.49 24.98
N GLU A 86 -38.17 -3.38 25.59
CA GLU A 86 -38.21 -2.05 24.95
C GLU A 86 -37.53 -2.05 23.57
N SER A 87 -36.53 -2.93 23.37
CA SER A 87 -35.82 -3.13 22.11
C SER A 87 -36.69 -3.63 20.95
N CYS A 88 -37.83 -4.28 21.21
CA CYS A 88 -38.79 -4.73 20.19
C CYS A 88 -39.73 -3.62 19.69
N THR A 89 -39.84 -2.50 20.41
CA THR A 89 -40.66 -1.34 20.01
C THR A 89 -39.93 -0.40 19.03
N GLN A 90 -38.61 -0.58 18.88
CA GLN A 90 -37.81 0.20 17.94
C GLN A 90 -38.18 -0.12 16.48
N PRO A 91 -38.03 0.83 15.54
CA PRO A 91 -38.32 0.60 14.13
C PRO A 91 -37.44 -0.54 13.57
N LYS A 92 -38.02 -1.33 12.65
CA LYS A 92 -37.32 -2.45 11.98
C LYS A 92 -36.13 -1.96 11.15
N GLN A 93 -36.32 -0.84 10.46
CA GLN A 93 -35.33 -0.24 9.58
C GLN A 93 -35.07 1.20 9.97
N LEU A 94 -33.83 1.64 9.80
CA LEU A 94 -33.37 3.01 10.01
C LEU A 94 -32.88 3.55 8.68
N GLU A 95 -33.27 4.78 8.35
CA GLU A 95 -32.66 5.52 7.26
C GLU A 95 -31.29 6.02 7.70
N ARG A 96 -30.24 5.56 7.01
CA ARG A 96 -28.87 5.97 7.25
C ARG A 96 -28.35 6.78 6.05
N PRO A 97 -27.67 7.92 6.28
CA PRO A 97 -27.11 8.71 5.20
C PRO A 97 -25.96 7.95 4.53
N LEU A 98 -25.97 7.92 3.20
CA LEU A 98 -24.93 7.25 2.41
C LEU A 98 -23.55 7.93 2.57
N ALA A 99 -23.53 9.22 2.89
CA ALA A 99 -22.31 9.99 3.17
C ALA A 99 -21.42 9.36 4.26
N GLY A 100 -22.02 8.75 5.30
CA GLY A 100 -21.26 8.10 6.37
C GLY A 100 -20.49 6.87 5.89
N TYR A 101 -21.10 6.08 5.01
CA TYR A 101 -20.46 4.91 4.38
C TYR A 101 -19.34 5.34 3.43
N ALA A 102 -19.56 6.37 2.62
CA ALA A 102 -18.50 6.95 1.78
C ALA A 102 -17.29 7.42 2.60
N GLN A 103 -17.54 8.15 3.70
CA GLN A 103 -16.48 8.62 4.60
C GLN A 103 -15.71 7.46 5.24
N SER A 104 -16.42 6.44 5.73
CA SER A 104 -15.81 5.25 6.33
C SER A 104 -14.98 4.46 5.31
N ALA A 105 -15.50 4.30 4.09
CA ALA A 105 -14.81 3.61 3.01
C ALA A 105 -13.48 4.28 2.64
N VAL A 106 -13.45 5.61 2.55
CA VAL A 106 -12.24 6.37 2.20
C VAL A 106 -11.24 6.41 3.38
N SER A 107 -11.72 6.67 4.59
CA SER A 107 -10.86 6.68 5.79
C SER A 107 -10.27 5.29 6.10
N GLY A 108 -10.99 4.22 5.75
CA GLY A 108 -10.49 2.85 5.80
C GLY A 108 -9.27 2.59 4.89
N LEU A 109 -9.02 3.45 3.90
CA LEU A 109 -7.84 3.35 3.03
C LEU A 109 -6.55 3.86 3.68
N ALA A 110 -6.63 4.59 4.81
CA ALA A 110 -5.46 5.24 5.40
C ALA A 110 -4.39 4.24 5.87
N VAL A 111 -4.80 3.17 6.57
CA VAL A 111 -3.88 2.12 7.03
C VAL A 111 -3.24 1.37 5.88
N PRO A 112 -3.99 0.81 4.91
CA PRO A 112 -3.36 0.09 3.83
C PRO A 112 -2.53 1.04 2.93
N ALA A 113 -2.91 2.30 2.73
CA ALA A 113 -2.04 3.27 2.04
C ALA A 113 -0.69 3.47 2.76
N PHE A 114 -0.69 3.58 4.09
CA PHE A 114 0.56 3.64 4.88
C PHE A 114 1.44 2.41 4.64
N VAL A 115 0.85 1.22 4.74
CA VAL A 115 1.55 -0.06 4.54
C VAL A 115 2.10 -0.15 3.11
N SER A 116 1.33 0.28 2.11
CA SER A 116 1.74 0.25 0.70
C SER A 116 3.04 1.01 0.44
N VAL A 117 3.26 2.15 1.12
CA VAL A 117 4.48 2.96 0.97
C VAL A 117 5.69 2.21 1.49
N VAL A 118 5.56 1.63 2.68
CA VAL A 118 6.62 0.86 3.33
C VAL A 118 6.96 -0.36 2.49
N SER A 119 5.93 -1.08 2.03
CA SER A 119 6.07 -2.26 1.18
C SER A 119 6.70 -1.93 -0.17
N ALA A 120 6.28 -0.84 -0.83
CA ALA A 120 6.82 -0.41 -2.11
C ALA A 120 8.31 -0.02 -2.00
N TRP A 121 8.71 0.62 -0.89
CA TRP A 121 10.10 0.92 -0.60
C TRP A 121 10.96 -0.33 -0.45
N LEU A 122 10.50 -1.29 0.37
CA LEU A 122 11.21 -2.54 0.59
C LEU A 122 11.30 -3.36 -0.71
N LEU A 123 10.22 -3.44 -1.47
CA LEU A 123 10.18 -4.13 -2.75
C LEU A 123 11.11 -3.48 -3.78
N SER A 124 11.10 -2.15 -3.89
CA SER A 124 12.03 -1.41 -4.76
C SER A 124 13.48 -1.65 -4.35
N THR A 125 13.76 -1.63 -3.04
CA THR A 125 15.10 -1.93 -2.51
C THR A 125 15.54 -3.34 -2.87
N ALA A 126 14.68 -4.34 -2.64
CA ALA A 126 14.96 -5.74 -2.96
C ALA A 126 15.16 -5.96 -4.46
N TRP A 127 14.34 -5.32 -5.29
CA TRP A 127 14.45 -5.36 -6.75
C TRP A 127 15.79 -4.81 -7.22
N LEU A 128 16.15 -3.59 -6.79
CA LEU A 128 17.41 -2.96 -7.14
C LEU A 128 18.61 -3.73 -6.56
N PHE A 129 18.44 -4.36 -5.40
CA PHE A 129 19.46 -5.21 -4.80
C PHE A 129 19.73 -6.45 -5.65
N ALA A 130 18.67 -7.10 -6.15
CA ALA A 130 18.78 -8.32 -6.94
C ALA A 130 19.33 -8.09 -8.36
N PHE A 131 18.92 -7.01 -9.01
CA PHE A 131 19.31 -6.72 -10.39
C PHE A 131 20.46 -5.72 -10.53
N GLY A 132 20.90 -5.11 -9.43
CA GLY A 132 22.02 -4.16 -9.43
C GLY A 132 23.42 -4.78 -9.48
N GLY A 133 23.57 -6.10 -9.48
CA GLY A 133 24.88 -6.78 -9.47
C GLY A 133 25.60 -6.72 -8.12
N ASP A 134 26.73 -7.44 -7.96
CA ASP A 134 27.43 -7.66 -6.68
C ASP A 134 28.79 -6.93 -6.61
N ARG A 135 28.81 -5.61 -6.89
CA ARG A 135 30.04 -4.82 -6.66
C ARG A 135 30.10 -4.33 -5.20
N GLU A 136 31.30 -4.42 -4.61
CA GLU A 136 31.70 -4.17 -3.22
C GLU A 136 31.27 -2.83 -2.59
N ASN A 137 30.64 -1.91 -3.33
CA ASN A 137 30.49 -0.51 -2.94
C ASN A 137 29.13 -0.12 -2.33
N GLY A 138 28.26 -1.07 -1.97
CA GLY A 138 26.99 -0.73 -1.33
C GLY A 138 26.37 -1.85 -0.49
N SER A 139 26.32 -1.65 0.82
CA SER A 139 25.53 -2.53 1.71
C SER A 139 24.03 -2.33 1.43
N LEU A 140 23.21 -3.36 1.71
CA LEU A 140 21.76 -3.26 1.63
C LEU A 140 21.22 -2.02 2.36
N ALA A 141 21.81 -1.65 3.50
CA ALA A 141 21.42 -0.47 4.26
C ALA A 141 21.66 0.84 3.50
N THR A 142 22.74 0.96 2.72
CA THR A 142 23.00 2.15 1.89
C THR A 142 22.02 2.25 0.73
N LEU A 143 21.68 1.12 0.11
CA LEU A 143 20.69 1.07 -0.98
C LEU A 143 19.28 1.38 -0.48
N ALA A 144 18.88 0.80 0.66
CA ALA A 144 17.64 1.15 1.36
C ALA A 144 17.61 2.64 1.71
N GLY A 145 18.77 3.16 2.14
CA GLY A 145 19.04 4.57 2.34
C GLY A 145 18.62 5.44 1.16
N ASP A 146 19.22 5.17 0.00
CA ASP A 146 19.08 6.02 -1.18
C ASP A 146 17.73 5.83 -1.87
N THR A 147 17.18 4.61 -1.90
CA THR A 147 15.86 4.32 -2.47
C THR A 147 14.71 5.02 -1.75
N SER A 148 14.85 5.37 -0.48
CA SER A 148 13.84 6.16 0.24
C SER A 148 13.55 7.51 -0.42
N TRP A 149 14.53 8.12 -1.10
CA TRP A 149 14.34 9.38 -1.83
C TRP A 149 13.41 9.24 -3.04
N ALA A 150 13.29 8.04 -3.60
CA ALA A 150 12.34 7.79 -4.68
C ALA A 150 10.88 7.88 -4.20
N LEU A 151 10.60 7.85 -2.89
CA LEU A 151 9.24 8.01 -2.37
C LEU A 151 8.83 9.47 -2.20
N VAL A 152 9.79 10.39 -2.08
CA VAL A 152 9.50 11.81 -1.81
C VAL A 152 8.59 12.47 -2.85
N PRO A 153 8.70 12.18 -4.17
CA PRO A 153 7.74 12.68 -5.15
C PRO A 153 6.27 12.36 -4.83
N LEU A 154 6.00 11.28 -4.09
CA LEU A 154 4.65 10.87 -3.68
C LEU A 154 4.00 11.82 -2.66
N LEU A 155 4.77 12.74 -2.07
CA LEU A 155 4.19 13.82 -1.26
C LEU A 155 3.33 14.78 -2.09
N VAL A 156 3.60 14.90 -3.40
CA VAL A 156 2.83 15.77 -4.30
C VAL A 156 1.37 15.30 -4.43
N PRO A 157 1.08 14.05 -4.86
CA PRO A 157 -0.31 13.57 -4.90
C PRO A 157 -0.94 13.54 -3.50
N ALA A 158 -0.18 13.21 -2.44
CA ALA A 158 -0.70 13.26 -1.07
C ALA A 158 -1.19 14.67 -0.67
N ALA A 159 -0.41 15.72 -0.97
CA ALA A 159 -0.81 17.10 -0.65
C ALA A 159 -1.98 17.59 -1.52
N VAL A 160 -2.01 17.19 -2.79
CA VAL A 160 -2.96 17.68 -3.80
C VAL A 160 -4.32 16.97 -3.71
N ARG A 161 -4.37 15.69 -3.30
CA ARG A 161 -5.59 14.87 -3.22
C ARG A 161 -6.78 15.56 -2.54
N PRO A 162 -6.72 16.04 -1.27
CA PRO A 162 -7.87 16.67 -0.64
C PRO A 162 -8.33 17.94 -1.36
N LEU A 163 -7.39 18.69 -1.96
CA LEU A 163 -7.70 19.92 -2.71
C LEU A 163 -8.39 19.63 -4.05
N LEU A 164 -8.00 18.57 -4.75
CA LEU A 164 -8.65 18.15 -5.99
C LEU A 164 -10.03 17.58 -5.70
N LEU A 165 -10.16 16.70 -4.71
CA LEU A 165 -11.43 16.08 -4.38
C LEU A 165 -12.45 17.09 -3.86
N GLY A 166 -12.01 18.12 -3.12
CA GLY A 166 -12.86 19.26 -2.78
C GLY A 166 -13.43 20.03 -3.99
N ARG A 167 -12.94 19.78 -5.21
CA ARG A 167 -13.43 20.40 -6.45
C ARG A 167 -14.04 19.41 -7.45
N THR A 168 -13.75 18.12 -7.32
CA THR A 168 -14.14 17.10 -8.29
C THR A 168 -15.04 16.01 -7.71
N ALA A 169 -15.23 15.94 -6.39
CA ALA A 169 -16.06 14.91 -5.77
C ALA A 169 -17.49 14.91 -6.34
N GLU A 170 -18.11 16.09 -6.47
CA GLU A 170 -19.47 16.26 -7.03
C GLU A 170 -19.62 15.80 -8.49
N ARG A 171 -18.52 15.58 -9.23
CA ARG A 171 -18.56 15.09 -10.62
C ARG A 171 -18.73 13.57 -10.70
N HIS A 172 -18.54 12.87 -9.60
CA HIS A 172 -18.66 11.42 -9.55
C HIS A 172 -20.14 11.03 -9.43
N GLN A 173 -20.51 9.95 -10.10
CA GLN A 173 -21.85 9.38 -10.02
C GLN A 173 -21.90 8.34 -8.91
N TYR A 174 -22.30 8.78 -7.72
CA TYR A 174 -22.53 7.88 -6.59
C TYR A 174 -23.83 7.08 -6.81
N GLY A 175 -23.76 5.77 -6.61
CA GLY A 175 -24.95 4.91 -6.73
C GLY A 175 -25.87 5.02 -5.51
N GLY A 176 -27.03 4.35 -5.56
CA GLY A 176 -28.03 4.38 -4.49
C GLY A 176 -27.87 3.30 -3.42
N THR A 177 -26.89 2.39 -3.56
CA THR A 177 -26.62 1.31 -2.58
C THR A 177 -25.32 1.57 -1.82
N ILE A 178 -25.17 0.98 -0.64
CA ILE A 178 -23.97 1.10 0.19
C ILE A 178 -22.73 0.69 -0.62
N GLU A 179 -22.77 -0.48 -1.25
CA GLU A 179 -21.64 -1.06 -1.99
C GLU A 179 -21.22 -0.16 -3.15
N SER A 180 -22.19 0.39 -3.88
CA SER A 180 -21.94 1.28 -5.01
C SER A 180 -21.31 2.61 -4.59
N VAL A 181 -21.76 3.17 -3.46
CA VAL A 181 -21.21 4.40 -2.88
C VAL A 181 -19.80 4.17 -2.37
N GLU A 182 -19.58 3.09 -1.63
CA GLU A 182 -18.25 2.77 -1.10
C GLU A 182 -17.24 2.52 -2.23
N ALA A 183 -17.60 1.74 -3.25
CA ALA A 183 -16.72 1.49 -4.39
C ALA A 183 -16.37 2.79 -5.15
N THR A 184 -17.38 3.64 -5.40
CA THR A 184 -17.17 4.93 -6.08
C THR A 184 -16.34 5.89 -5.23
N ALA A 185 -16.58 5.94 -3.91
CA ALA A 185 -15.83 6.75 -2.97
C ALA A 185 -14.35 6.33 -2.90
N ARG A 186 -14.07 5.02 -2.84
CA ARG A 186 -12.70 4.49 -2.88
C ARG A 186 -12.01 4.82 -4.21
N SER A 187 -12.69 4.58 -5.33
CA SER A 187 -12.18 4.90 -6.67
C SER A 187 -11.88 6.38 -6.85
N ALA A 188 -12.77 7.27 -6.41
CA ALA A 188 -12.56 8.71 -6.43
C ALA A 188 -11.36 9.13 -5.56
N ALA A 189 -11.26 8.60 -4.34
CA ALA A 189 -10.18 8.92 -3.41
C ALA A 189 -8.81 8.48 -3.92
N ALA A 190 -8.76 7.33 -4.59
CA ALA A 190 -7.56 6.83 -5.21
C ALA A 190 -7.22 7.67 -6.46
N GLY A 191 -8.23 8.04 -7.25
CA GLY A 191 -8.18 8.95 -8.39
C GLY A 191 -8.48 8.20 -9.67
N ALA A 192 -9.75 8.08 -10.04
CA ALA A 192 -10.20 7.24 -11.15
C ALA A 192 -9.41 7.48 -12.46
N PRO A 193 -9.33 6.50 -13.37
CA PRO A 193 -8.63 6.68 -14.64
C PRO A 193 -9.11 7.97 -15.33
N LEU A 194 -8.16 8.81 -15.75
CA LEU A 194 -8.38 10.13 -16.36
C LEU A 194 -8.69 11.29 -15.39
N ASP A 195 -8.80 11.06 -14.09
CA ASP A 195 -8.90 12.15 -13.12
C ASP A 195 -7.60 12.97 -13.08
N PRO A 196 -7.67 14.28 -12.78
CA PRO A 196 -6.47 15.08 -12.58
C PRO A 196 -5.54 14.51 -11.50
N LEU A 197 -6.10 13.83 -10.49
CA LEU A 197 -5.33 13.14 -9.46
C LEU A 197 -4.51 11.98 -10.04
N PHE A 198 -5.07 11.23 -11.00
CA PHE A 198 -4.34 10.19 -11.73
C PHE A 198 -3.12 10.75 -12.44
N VAL A 199 -3.27 11.89 -13.13
CA VAL A 199 -2.17 12.53 -13.85
C VAL A 199 -1.07 12.97 -12.90
N VAL A 200 -1.43 13.63 -11.78
CA VAL A 200 -0.46 14.07 -10.76
C VAL A 200 0.29 12.87 -10.16
N SER A 201 -0.45 11.81 -9.85
CA SER A 201 0.09 10.54 -9.37
C SER A 201 1.06 9.93 -10.38
N ALA A 202 0.65 9.75 -11.63
CA ALA A 202 1.49 9.17 -12.68
C ALA A 202 2.79 9.97 -12.87
N VAL A 203 2.73 11.30 -12.85
CA VAL A 203 3.92 12.17 -12.92
C VAL A 203 4.85 11.96 -11.72
N ALA A 204 4.30 11.92 -10.50
CA ALA A 204 5.07 11.65 -9.30
C ALA A 204 5.75 10.27 -9.36
N LEU A 205 5.05 9.25 -9.87
CA LEU A 205 5.60 7.91 -10.02
C LEU A 205 6.72 7.82 -11.07
N LEU A 206 6.55 8.52 -12.20
CA LEU A 206 7.61 8.62 -13.21
C LEU A 206 8.84 9.35 -12.65
N TRP A 207 8.63 10.37 -11.83
CA TRP A 207 9.72 11.04 -11.11
C TRP A 207 10.41 10.07 -10.14
N SER A 208 9.66 9.30 -9.35
CA SER A 208 10.20 8.23 -8.50
C SER A 208 11.05 7.23 -9.29
N GLY A 209 10.56 6.78 -10.46
CA GLY A 209 11.30 5.92 -11.39
C GLY A 209 12.60 6.54 -11.89
N GLY A 210 12.56 7.82 -12.24
CA GLY A 210 13.76 8.58 -12.62
C GLY A 210 14.81 8.59 -11.50
N ILE A 211 14.40 8.79 -10.24
CA ILE A 211 15.32 8.74 -9.09
C ILE A 211 15.91 7.33 -8.93
N LEU A 212 15.10 6.27 -9.02
CA LEU A 212 15.58 4.88 -8.95
C LEU A 212 16.60 4.56 -10.06
N ALA A 213 16.34 5.02 -11.29
CA ALA A 213 17.27 4.84 -12.41
C ALA A 213 18.60 5.54 -12.14
N VAL A 214 18.60 6.74 -11.57
CA VAL A 214 19.86 7.43 -11.21
C VAL A 214 20.59 6.72 -10.08
N ILE A 215 19.88 6.19 -9.07
CA ILE A 215 20.49 5.40 -7.99
C ILE A 215 21.21 4.19 -8.57
N LEU A 216 20.58 3.46 -9.49
CA LEU A 216 21.20 2.33 -10.19
C LEU A 216 22.44 2.74 -10.99
N GLN A 217 22.37 3.80 -11.79
CA GLN A 217 23.52 4.31 -12.56
C GLN A 217 24.70 4.63 -11.66
N ARG A 218 24.45 5.22 -10.48
CA ARG A 218 25.51 5.73 -9.59
C ARG A 218 26.06 4.69 -8.64
N ARG A 219 25.24 3.75 -8.17
CA ARG A 219 25.66 2.73 -7.20
C ARG A 219 26.15 1.45 -7.87
N ARG A 220 25.73 1.20 -9.10
CA ARG A 220 25.94 -0.08 -9.78
C ARG A 220 26.59 0.06 -11.16
N ASP A 221 27.05 1.26 -11.52
CA ASP A 221 27.65 1.58 -12.84
C ASP A 221 26.78 1.13 -14.03
N ALA A 222 25.47 1.01 -13.82
CA ALA A 222 24.53 0.57 -14.84
C ALA A 222 24.47 1.58 -15.98
N THR A 223 24.34 1.09 -17.21
CA THR A 223 24.12 1.98 -18.35
C THR A 223 22.78 2.71 -18.20
N ARG A 224 22.63 3.87 -18.85
CA ARG A 224 21.39 4.65 -18.73
C ARG A 224 20.14 3.85 -19.11
N THR A 225 20.25 3.03 -20.15
CA THR A 225 19.19 2.17 -20.66
C THR A 225 18.86 1.03 -19.69
N GLU A 226 19.88 0.33 -19.19
CA GLU A 226 19.70 -0.75 -18.22
C GLU A 226 19.06 -0.25 -16.93
N ALA A 227 19.57 0.85 -16.38
CA ALA A 227 19.02 1.45 -15.17
C ALA A 227 17.56 1.89 -15.35
N ALA A 228 17.20 2.43 -16.52
CA ALA A 228 15.83 2.82 -16.82
C ALA A 228 14.90 1.60 -16.90
N VAL A 229 15.32 0.52 -17.56
CA VAL A 229 14.54 -0.72 -17.67
C VAL A 229 14.34 -1.36 -16.29
N VAL A 230 15.39 -1.47 -15.49
CA VAL A 230 15.31 -2.07 -14.15
C VAL A 230 14.45 -1.21 -13.21
N ALA A 231 14.59 0.12 -13.25
CA ALA A 231 13.80 1.04 -12.44
C ALA A 231 12.32 1.15 -12.88
N ALA A 232 12.01 0.81 -14.13
CA ALA A 232 10.63 0.81 -14.62
C ALA A 232 9.78 -0.30 -13.97
N VAL A 233 10.38 -1.41 -13.53
CA VAL A 233 9.59 -2.53 -12.99
C VAL A 233 8.89 -2.19 -11.67
N PRO A 234 9.55 -1.62 -10.64
CA PRO A 234 8.86 -1.17 -9.44
C PRO A 234 7.78 -0.13 -9.73
N VAL A 235 8.02 0.77 -10.69
CA VAL A 235 7.05 1.77 -11.13
C VAL A 235 5.81 1.11 -11.74
N VAL A 236 6.00 0.19 -12.68
CA VAL A 236 4.91 -0.56 -13.30
C VAL A 236 4.19 -1.43 -12.27
N ALA A 237 4.90 -2.06 -11.34
CA ALA A 237 4.29 -2.87 -10.29
C ALA A 237 3.36 -2.05 -9.40
N VAL A 238 3.80 -0.84 -8.98
CA VAL A 238 2.94 0.09 -8.23
C VAL A 238 1.75 0.50 -9.07
N LEU A 239 1.95 0.87 -10.34
CA LEU A 239 0.86 1.28 -11.24
C LEU A 239 -0.16 0.15 -11.49
N VAL A 240 0.30 -1.10 -11.63
CA VAL A 240 -0.58 -2.26 -11.82
C VAL A 240 -1.33 -2.57 -10.53
N ALA A 241 -0.67 -2.56 -9.36
CA ALA A 241 -1.33 -2.70 -8.07
C ALA A 241 -2.42 -1.63 -7.87
N SER A 242 -2.17 -0.43 -8.39
CA SER A 242 -3.11 0.69 -8.42
C SER A 242 -4.32 0.46 -9.28
N TYR A 243 -4.10 -0.04 -10.50
CA TYR A 243 -5.17 -0.30 -11.42
C TYR A 243 -6.04 -1.49 -11.02
N VAL A 244 -5.45 -2.52 -10.41
CA VAL A 244 -6.11 -3.79 -10.07
C VAL A 244 -6.88 -3.71 -8.75
N GLN A 245 -6.94 -2.55 -8.10
CA GLN A 245 -7.59 -2.35 -6.79
C GLN A 245 -8.88 -3.15 -6.64
N ASN A 246 -8.83 -4.11 -5.72
CA ASN A 246 -10.00 -4.87 -5.31
C ASN A 246 -10.75 -3.99 -4.29
N PRO A 247 -11.99 -3.55 -4.56
CA PRO A 247 -12.69 -2.56 -3.72
C PRO A 247 -12.93 -3.03 -2.28
N SER A 248 -12.71 -4.31 -2.00
CA SER A 248 -12.67 -4.91 -0.66
C SER A 248 -11.88 -6.23 -0.73
N PRO A 249 -10.55 -6.24 -0.57
CA PRO A 249 -9.83 -7.49 -0.55
C PRO A 249 -10.34 -8.31 0.64
N GLU A 250 -10.67 -9.58 0.39
CA GLU A 250 -11.04 -10.48 1.48
C GLU A 250 -9.89 -10.49 2.51
N PRO A 251 -10.20 -10.48 3.82
CA PRO A 251 -9.17 -10.44 4.86
C PRO A 251 -8.19 -11.63 4.72
N GLU A 252 -8.68 -12.76 4.22
CA GLU A 252 -7.87 -13.95 3.91
C GLU A 252 -6.86 -13.69 2.79
N LEU A 253 -7.27 -13.09 1.67
CA LEU A 253 -6.37 -12.72 0.57
C LEU A 253 -5.34 -11.71 1.03
N THR A 254 -5.75 -10.72 1.83
CA THR A 254 -4.82 -9.72 2.38
C THR A 254 -3.77 -10.36 3.28
N ALA A 255 -4.16 -11.32 4.12
CA ALA A 255 -3.24 -12.07 4.98
C ALA A 255 -2.27 -12.93 4.15
N VAL A 256 -2.77 -13.66 3.16
CA VAL A 256 -1.95 -14.48 2.24
C VAL A 256 -0.96 -13.59 1.48
N GLY A 257 -1.41 -12.48 0.91
CA GLY A 257 -0.54 -11.52 0.23
C GLY A 257 0.55 -10.98 1.16
N SER A 258 0.19 -10.66 2.40
CA SER A 258 1.13 -10.10 3.39
C SER A 258 2.21 -11.12 3.77
N LEU A 259 1.84 -12.39 3.89
CA LEU A 259 2.78 -13.49 4.11
C LEU A 259 3.72 -13.65 2.91
N PHE A 260 3.18 -13.70 1.69
CA PHE A 260 4.00 -13.78 0.46
C PHE A 260 4.98 -12.61 0.34
N LEU A 261 4.51 -11.40 0.68
CA LEU A 261 5.35 -10.20 0.68
C LEU A 261 6.48 -10.30 1.72
N LEU A 262 6.15 -10.63 2.97
CA LEU A 262 7.12 -10.70 4.06
C LEU A 262 8.16 -11.79 3.81
N PHE A 263 7.72 -13.02 3.54
CA PHE A 263 8.63 -14.14 3.29
C PHE A 263 9.42 -13.91 1.99
N GLY A 264 8.78 -13.41 0.95
CA GLY A 264 9.44 -13.08 -0.31
C GLY A 264 10.57 -12.06 -0.12
N LEU A 265 10.33 -10.98 0.62
CA LEU A 265 11.35 -9.97 0.93
C LEU A 265 12.51 -10.54 1.75
N LEU A 266 12.23 -11.42 2.72
CA LEU A 266 13.28 -12.08 3.50
C LEU A 266 14.18 -12.95 2.61
N TYR A 267 13.61 -13.75 1.71
CA TYR A 267 14.36 -14.57 0.75
C TYR A 267 15.10 -13.72 -0.29
N ALA A 268 14.53 -12.61 -0.73
CA ALA A 268 15.18 -11.70 -1.68
C ALA A 268 16.37 -10.96 -1.07
N LEU A 269 16.23 -10.48 0.16
CA LEU A 269 17.24 -9.63 0.82
C LEU A 269 18.31 -10.41 1.58
N PHE A 270 17.95 -11.58 2.13
CA PHE A 270 18.82 -12.38 3.00
C PHE A 270 18.91 -13.86 2.60
N PRO A 271 19.13 -14.19 1.31
CA PRO A 271 19.11 -15.58 0.85
C PRO A 271 20.19 -16.43 1.55
N VAL A 272 21.43 -15.92 1.67
CA VAL A 272 22.55 -16.67 2.26
C VAL A 272 22.30 -16.97 3.75
N GLN A 273 21.76 -16.01 4.50
CA GLN A 273 21.47 -16.17 5.92
C GLN A 273 20.37 -17.22 6.14
N LEU A 274 19.32 -17.21 5.31
CA LEU A 274 18.24 -18.18 5.36
C LEU A 274 18.70 -19.58 4.97
N ILE A 275 19.51 -19.71 3.92
CA ILE A 275 20.07 -21.00 3.50
C ILE A 275 20.95 -21.59 4.60
N ARG A 276 21.86 -20.79 5.18
CA ARG A 276 22.70 -21.23 6.31
C ARG A 276 21.88 -21.58 7.54
N PHE A 277 20.79 -20.86 7.79
CA PHE A 277 19.87 -21.19 8.87
C PHE A 277 19.17 -22.53 8.63
N ASN A 278 18.64 -22.78 7.43
CA ASN A 278 18.02 -24.06 7.07
C ASN A 278 19.03 -25.23 7.16
N ALA A 279 20.23 -25.04 6.63
CA ALA A 279 21.30 -26.05 6.68
C ALA A 279 21.67 -26.44 8.13
N ARG A 280 21.59 -25.53 9.10
CA ARG A 280 21.82 -25.85 10.52
C ARG A 280 20.77 -26.80 11.10
N PHE A 281 19.54 -26.79 10.61
CA PHE A 281 18.51 -27.76 11.04
C PHE A 281 18.68 -29.12 10.36
N GLU A 282 19.12 -29.14 9.10
CA GLU A 282 19.40 -30.39 8.39
C GLU A 282 20.66 -31.09 8.90
N LEU A 283 21.65 -30.33 9.36
CA LEU A 283 22.93 -30.84 9.87
C LEU A 283 22.93 -31.12 11.38
N ILE A 284 21.77 -31.25 12.03
CA ILE A 284 21.71 -31.67 13.45
C ILE A 284 22.32 -33.09 13.54
N GLY A 285 23.61 -33.16 13.93
CA GLY A 285 24.39 -34.40 14.00
C GLY A 285 25.70 -34.41 13.19
N PHE A 286 25.94 -33.42 12.31
CA PHE A 286 27.14 -33.33 11.47
C PHE A 286 27.91 -32.02 11.73
N ARG A 287 29.25 -32.04 11.60
CA ARG A 287 30.12 -30.85 11.73
C ARG A 287 30.59 -30.42 10.34
N GLY A 288 30.33 -29.17 9.96
CA GLY A 288 30.84 -28.54 8.74
C GLY A 288 30.10 -27.24 8.43
N ASP A 289 30.81 -26.22 7.94
CA ASP A 289 30.18 -25.04 7.34
C ASP A 289 29.96 -25.34 5.86
N VAL A 290 28.72 -25.20 5.38
CA VAL A 290 28.39 -25.42 3.98
C VAL A 290 28.18 -24.06 3.35
N GLU A 291 29.13 -23.64 2.51
CA GLU A 291 28.96 -22.46 1.67
C GLU A 291 27.96 -22.79 0.56
N PRO A 292 26.86 -22.03 0.43
CA PRO A 292 25.88 -22.29 -0.61
C PRO A 292 26.44 -21.91 -1.98
N GLU A 293 26.17 -22.75 -2.97
CA GLU A 293 26.47 -22.47 -4.37
C GLU A 293 25.74 -21.21 -4.88
N ASP A 294 26.40 -20.42 -5.72
CA ASP A 294 25.88 -19.12 -6.21
C ASP A 294 24.53 -19.26 -6.91
N TRP A 295 24.35 -20.32 -7.71
CA TRP A 295 23.09 -20.57 -8.41
C TRP A 295 21.93 -20.82 -7.44
N TYR A 296 22.21 -21.43 -6.29
CA TYR A 296 21.21 -21.73 -5.26
C TYR A 296 20.81 -20.47 -4.49
N VAL A 297 21.78 -19.59 -4.23
CA VAL A 297 21.53 -18.24 -3.68
C VAL A 297 20.68 -17.41 -4.65
N ALA A 298 21.01 -17.44 -5.95
CA ALA A 298 20.25 -16.75 -6.99
C ALA A 298 18.81 -17.26 -7.08
N LEU A 299 18.61 -18.59 -7.03
CA LEU A 299 17.28 -19.19 -7.03
C LEU A 299 16.41 -18.67 -5.87
N HIS A 300 16.94 -18.64 -4.65
CA HIS A 300 16.22 -18.12 -3.48
C HIS A 300 15.96 -16.62 -3.59
N ARG A 301 16.93 -15.86 -4.09
CA ARG A 301 16.81 -14.41 -4.27
C ARG A 301 15.68 -14.06 -5.25
N PHE A 302 15.68 -14.68 -6.44
CA PHE A 302 14.69 -14.39 -7.47
C PHE A 302 13.33 -15.04 -7.16
N GLY A 303 13.31 -16.23 -6.57
CA GLY A 303 12.08 -16.86 -6.07
C GLY A 303 11.41 -16.01 -4.98
N GLY A 304 12.20 -15.52 -4.03
CA GLY A 304 11.74 -14.58 -3.00
C GLY A 304 11.22 -13.28 -3.59
N LEU A 305 11.92 -12.71 -4.58
CA LEU A 305 11.49 -11.48 -5.24
C LEU A 305 10.17 -11.65 -6.00
N LEU A 306 10.00 -12.78 -6.70
CA LEU A 306 8.75 -13.12 -7.37
C LEU A 306 7.61 -13.28 -6.36
N ALA A 307 7.84 -14.00 -5.26
CA ALA A 307 6.87 -14.14 -4.17
C ALA A 307 6.52 -12.77 -3.55
N ALA A 308 7.51 -11.88 -3.39
CA ALA A 308 7.30 -10.54 -2.87
C ALA A 308 6.46 -9.68 -3.82
N CYS A 309 6.72 -9.73 -5.13
CA CYS A 309 5.91 -9.04 -6.14
C CYS A 309 4.47 -9.56 -6.16
N VAL A 310 4.28 -10.88 -6.12
CA VAL A 310 2.94 -11.50 -6.05
C VAL A 310 2.23 -11.09 -4.76
N GLY A 311 2.93 -11.16 -3.62
CA GLY A 311 2.40 -10.71 -2.34
C GLY A 311 1.99 -9.24 -2.36
N PHE A 312 2.80 -8.36 -2.93
CA PHE A 312 2.51 -6.94 -3.10
C PHE A 312 1.28 -6.69 -3.98
N LEU A 313 1.12 -7.45 -5.07
CA LEU A 313 -0.05 -7.37 -5.94
C LEU A 313 -1.32 -7.92 -5.29
N ILE A 314 -1.21 -8.98 -4.46
CA ILE A 314 -2.36 -9.57 -3.76
C ILE A 314 -2.80 -8.72 -2.57
N THR A 315 -1.85 -8.16 -1.80
CA THR A 315 -2.21 -7.29 -0.68
C THR A 315 -2.95 -6.06 -1.14
N ALA A 316 -2.76 -5.64 -2.41
CA ALA A 316 -3.47 -4.58 -3.12
C ALA A 316 -3.98 -3.51 -2.16
N ALA A 317 -3.06 -3.00 -1.33
CA ALA A 317 -3.35 -1.83 -0.54
C ALA A 317 -3.67 -0.71 -1.52
N PRO A 318 -4.68 0.15 -1.24
CA PRO A 318 -5.01 1.27 -2.09
C PRO A 318 -3.73 2.08 -2.21
N THR A 319 -3.16 1.96 -3.38
CA THR A 319 -1.81 2.37 -3.68
C THR A 319 -1.76 3.87 -3.55
N LEU A 320 -0.55 4.31 -3.26
CA LEU A 320 -0.13 5.71 -3.23
C LEU A 320 -0.60 6.57 -4.42
N LEU A 321 -1.09 5.96 -5.50
CA LEU A 321 -1.15 6.48 -6.85
C LEU A 321 -2.30 5.84 -7.62
N VAL A 322 -3.52 6.28 -7.38
CA VAL A 322 -4.72 5.69 -8.02
C VAL A 322 -5.00 4.27 -7.57
#